data_AF-A0A6A6AR70-F1
#
_entry.id   AF-A0A6A6AR70-F1
#
_cell.length_a   1.000
_cell.length_b   1.000
_cell.length_c   1.000
_cell.angle_alpha   90.00
_cell.angle_beta   90.00
_cell.angle_gamma   90.00
#
_symmetry.space_group_name_H-M   'P 1'
#
loop_
_entity.id
_entity.type
_entity.pdbx_description
1 polymer ?
#
loop_
_entity_poly.entity_id
_entity_poly.type
_entity_poly.pdbx_seq_one_letter_code
_entity_poly.pdbx_strand_id
1 'polypeptide(L)'
;MASESLVLTSYEEYHDNNDITVGTIKCTAAIPFGGEEQWMYLPATKKFDLSRGSDKKMVFECDEQLRNHSGFMIDPDTSVLIIVDMQNYFINPMYRDHAAGIAAIEPTLKVIERCRREGIQIAWLNWGITEQDLRLMPPAVQRGFCKGLGWHIGLGAQLPNNQGRCLFKRSWNAELYDPLKAVVQPGDLFFDKSRMSGLWSTKEPLHEYLVASKKQTLLFAGVNTDQCVFGTVSDAYSYGWDCVLLDDCTGTMTSTYAQELSEYQISTNMGFVTSSGSFVEAKILLKKAEIIPTVIDDFLPSLTLSVSWSKNDAELGNTVKPKRLQHHPSITLHDITSSELSTATNMSYVVTLTDPDAPSRDDPKWSEMCHWIATNISLADRNLIIPAKKQHLEDVIEYKPPGPPPKTGKHRYVFLVFAPKNGTTEPLYLTKPKDRQHWGTGSERGGVRDWAQVNGLVPVAANFIYSKNKKQ
;
A
#
# COMPACT_ATOMS: atom_id res chain seq x y z
N MET A 1 -29.87 10.08 10.27
CA MET A 1 -30.86 8.99 10.20
C MET A 1 -30.09 7.69 10.29
N ALA A 2 -30.14 7.01 11.44
CA ALA A 2 -29.47 5.73 11.65
C ALA A 2 -30.38 4.90 12.57
N SER A 3 -31.37 4.21 12.00
CA SER A 3 -32.22 3.30 12.76
C SER A 3 -32.47 1.95 12.07
N GLU A 4 -31.77 1.62 10.98
CA GLU A 4 -32.04 0.39 10.22
C GLU A 4 -30.85 -0.56 10.02
N SER A 5 -29.67 -0.31 10.62
CA SER A 5 -28.46 -1.11 10.36
C SER A 5 -27.95 -1.98 11.53
N LEU A 6 -28.71 -2.12 12.61
CA LEU A 6 -28.35 -2.98 13.75
C LEU A 6 -29.00 -4.35 13.61
N VAL A 7 -28.23 -5.35 13.15
CA VAL A 7 -28.66 -6.76 13.21
C VAL A 7 -28.13 -7.38 14.51
N LEU A 8 -29.04 -7.63 15.46
CA LEU A 8 -28.78 -8.40 16.68
C LEU A 8 -28.66 -9.89 16.32
N THR A 9 -27.51 -10.52 16.56
CA THR A 9 -27.27 -11.92 16.12
C THR A 9 -27.22 -13.01 17.19
N SER A 10 -27.34 -12.74 18.49
CA SER A 10 -27.66 -13.79 19.49
C SER A 10 -27.91 -13.26 20.90
N TYR A 11 -28.71 -14.02 21.66
CA TYR A 11 -28.91 -13.90 23.12
C TYR A 11 -28.43 -15.21 23.75
N GLU A 12 -27.56 -15.16 24.77
CA GLU A 12 -27.29 -16.30 25.66
C GLU A 12 -27.65 -15.85 27.09
N GLU A 13 -28.70 -16.44 27.67
CA GLU A 13 -29.00 -16.28 29.09
C GLU A 13 -28.12 -17.21 29.91
N TYR A 14 -27.16 -16.65 30.64
CA TYR A 14 -26.51 -17.35 31.74
C TYR A 14 -27.01 -16.80 33.06
N HIS A 15 -27.69 -17.65 33.82
CA HIS A 15 -28.00 -17.41 35.21
C HIS A 15 -26.77 -17.73 36.07
N ASP A 16 -25.86 -16.77 36.23
CA ASP A 16 -25.17 -16.61 37.52
C ASP A 16 -24.50 -15.23 37.69
N ASN A 17 -24.84 -14.59 38.82
CA ASN A 17 -24.20 -13.47 39.52
C ASN A 17 -23.65 -12.25 38.73
N ASN A 18 -24.49 -11.21 38.70
CA ASN A 18 -24.19 -9.77 38.78
C ASN A 18 -23.29 -9.04 37.75
N ASP A 19 -22.86 -9.67 36.65
CA ASP A 19 -22.36 -8.93 35.48
C ASP A 19 -23.19 -9.28 34.24
N ILE A 20 -24.11 -8.38 33.87
CA ILE A 20 -24.97 -8.56 32.69
C ILE A 20 -24.17 -8.11 31.46
N THR A 21 -23.58 -9.07 30.75
CA THR A 21 -23.10 -8.80 29.37
C THR A 21 -24.28 -8.95 28.42
N VAL A 22 -24.87 -7.82 27.99
CA VAL A 22 -26.02 -7.80 27.06
C VAL A 22 -25.52 -8.03 25.62
N GLY A 23 -25.16 -9.28 25.28
CA GLY A 23 -24.83 -9.72 23.92
C GLY A 23 -23.59 -9.09 23.28
N THR A 24 -23.06 -9.72 22.23
CA THR A 24 -22.02 -9.12 21.37
C THR A 24 -22.69 -8.59 20.11
N ILE A 25 -22.79 -7.27 19.95
CA ILE A 25 -23.25 -6.66 18.71
C ILE A 25 -22.11 -6.75 17.69
N LYS A 26 -22.31 -7.50 16.60
CA LYS A 26 -21.41 -7.47 15.45
C LYS A 26 -21.99 -6.53 14.40
N CYS A 27 -21.47 -5.31 14.35
CA CYS A 27 -21.79 -4.36 13.29
C CYS A 27 -21.14 -4.82 11.98
N THR A 28 -21.93 -5.08 10.93
CA THR A 28 -21.42 -5.41 9.58
C THR A 28 -21.51 -4.23 8.62
N ALA A 29 -22.36 -3.25 8.93
CA ALA A 29 -22.47 -2.02 8.18
C ALA A 29 -21.20 -1.17 8.31
N ALA A 30 -20.92 -0.38 7.28
CA ALA A 30 -19.88 0.62 7.33
C ALA A 30 -20.20 1.64 8.44
N ILE A 31 -19.22 1.92 9.30
CA ILE A 31 -19.37 2.81 10.45
C ILE A 31 -18.75 4.16 10.08
N PRO A 32 -19.52 5.26 10.06
CA PRO A 32 -19.00 6.57 9.74
C PRO A 32 -18.14 7.13 10.89
N PHE A 33 -17.02 7.74 10.53
CA PHE A 33 -16.14 8.51 11.40
C PHE A 33 -16.03 9.93 10.85
N GLY A 34 -16.30 10.94 11.68
CA GLY A 34 -16.24 12.35 11.29
C GLY A 34 -17.62 12.98 11.02
N GLY A 35 -17.59 14.27 10.63
CA GLY A 35 -18.77 15.11 10.40
C GLY A 35 -19.37 14.93 9.00
N GLU A 36 -19.26 15.94 8.15
CA GLU A 36 -19.75 15.91 6.76
C GLU A 36 -18.81 15.13 5.82
N GLU A 37 -17.50 15.18 6.08
CA GLU A 37 -16.44 14.52 5.29
C GLU A 37 -16.04 13.19 5.95
N GLN A 38 -16.94 12.21 5.92
CA GLN A 38 -16.79 10.98 6.71
C GLN A 38 -15.77 10.01 6.12
N TRP A 39 -15.00 9.38 7.00
CA TRP A 39 -14.37 8.10 6.71
C TRP A 39 -15.35 6.99 7.03
N MET A 40 -15.29 5.90 6.29
CA MET A 40 -16.10 4.72 6.57
C MET A 40 -15.21 3.60 7.08
N TYR A 41 -15.33 3.25 8.36
CA TYR A 41 -14.74 2.02 8.88
C TYR A 41 -15.55 0.83 8.39
N LEU A 42 -14.88 -0.18 7.85
CA LEU A 42 -15.49 -1.39 7.32
C LEU A 42 -15.22 -2.54 8.29
N PRO A 43 -16.16 -2.93 9.17
CA PRO A 43 -15.90 -3.94 10.20
C PRO A 43 -15.49 -5.30 9.65
N ALA A 44 -16.00 -5.67 8.47
CA ALA A 44 -15.72 -6.95 7.81
C ALA A 44 -14.24 -7.12 7.43
N THR A 45 -13.61 -6.04 6.97
CA THR A 45 -12.19 -6.05 6.59
C THR A 45 -11.31 -5.39 7.64
N LYS A 46 -11.88 -4.66 8.60
CA LYS A 46 -11.17 -3.75 9.52
C LYS A 46 -10.35 -2.68 8.81
N LYS A 47 -10.86 -2.18 7.67
CA LYS A 47 -10.22 -1.11 6.88
C LYS A 47 -10.97 0.19 7.01
N PHE A 48 -10.28 1.31 6.80
CA PHE A 48 -10.93 2.62 6.64
C PHE A 48 -11.04 2.98 5.16
N ASP A 49 -12.19 3.49 4.75
CA ASP A 49 -12.39 4.06 3.43
C ASP A 49 -12.44 5.59 3.55
N LEU A 50 -11.40 6.25 3.03
CA LEU A 50 -11.23 7.70 3.02
C LEU A 50 -11.70 8.29 1.67
N SER A 51 -12.11 7.46 0.71
CA SER A 51 -12.45 7.90 -0.65
C SER A 51 -13.77 8.67 -0.75
N ARG A 52 -14.53 8.74 0.34
CA ARG A 52 -15.87 9.39 0.41
C ARG A 52 -16.80 8.91 -0.70
N GLY A 53 -16.75 7.59 -0.97
CA GLY A 53 -17.63 6.93 -1.94
C GLY A 53 -17.15 6.97 -3.38
N SER A 54 -15.94 7.48 -3.67
CA SER A 54 -15.38 7.49 -5.03
C SER A 54 -15.35 6.10 -5.66
N ASP A 55 -15.65 6.00 -6.95
CA ASP A 55 -15.57 4.75 -7.71
C ASP A 55 -14.11 4.33 -7.96
N LYS A 56 -13.17 5.29 -7.93
CA LYS A 56 -11.74 5.05 -8.12
C LYS A 56 -11.05 4.99 -6.76
N LYS A 57 -10.63 3.79 -6.35
CA LYS A 57 -9.98 3.57 -5.05
C LYS A 57 -8.64 2.89 -5.21
N MET A 58 -7.64 3.38 -4.49
CA MET A 58 -6.43 2.62 -4.18
C MET A 58 -6.59 2.00 -2.79
N VAL A 59 -6.31 0.71 -2.67
CA VAL A 59 -6.40 -0.05 -1.42
C VAL A 59 -4.99 -0.33 -0.91
N PHE A 60 -4.77 -0.07 0.37
CA PHE A 60 -3.49 -0.29 1.05
C PHE A 60 -3.70 -1.25 2.22
N GLU A 61 -2.83 -2.25 2.30
CA GLU A 61 -2.80 -3.21 3.40
C GLU A 61 -1.83 -2.73 4.49
N CYS A 62 -2.21 -2.94 5.75
CA CYS A 62 -1.42 -2.58 6.93
C CYS A 62 -1.40 -3.74 7.93
N ASP A 63 -0.33 -3.81 8.74
CA ASP A 63 -0.26 -4.77 9.84
C ASP A 63 -1.23 -4.35 10.95
N GLU A 64 -2.29 -5.15 11.11
CA GLU A 64 -3.33 -4.93 12.12
C GLU A 64 -2.76 -4.91 13.55
N GLN A 65 -1.73 -5.71 13.84
CA GLN A 65 -1.16 -5.81 15.19
C GLN A 65 -0.46 -4.53 15.62
N LEU A 66 0.06 -3.77 14.66
CA LEU A 66 0.77 -2.52 14.89
C LEU A 66 -0.15 -1.30 14.86
N ARG A 67 -1.26 -1.36 14.11
CA ARG A 67 -2.03 -0.17 13.71
C ARG A 67 -3.52 -0.20 14.05
N ASN A 68 -4.05 -1.26 14.69
CA ASN A 68 -5.47 -1.44 15.04
C ASN A 68 -6.45 -1.41 13.84
N HIS A 69 -5.94 -1.44 12.61
CA HIS A 69 -6.70 -1.58 11.36
C HIS A 69 -5.87 -2.40 10.37
N SER A 70 -6.53 -3.12 9.47
CA SER A 70 -5.85 -3.97 8.46
C SER A 70 -5.48 -3.21 7.18
N GLY A 71 -5.88 -1.93 7.06
CA GLY A 71 -5.60 -1.14 5.88
C GLY A 71 -6.52 0.06 5.70
N PHE A 72 -6.36 0.76 4.59
CA PHE A 72 -7.20 1.89 4.23
C PHE A 72 -7.33 2.07 2.71
N MET A 73 -8.27 2.91 2.27
CA MET A 73 -8.54 3.20 0.86
C MET A 73 -8.55 4.70 0.63
N ILE A 74 -7.99 5.15 -0.49
CA ILE A 74 -7.97 6.57 -0.88
C ILE A 74 -8.48 6.72 -2.30
N ASP A 75 -9.03 7.89 -2.63
CA ASP A 75 -9.25 8.29 -4.02
C ASP A 75 -7.97 8.94 -4.56
N PRO A 76 -7.31 8.38 -5.59
CA PRO A 76 -6.10 8.97 -6.17
C PRO A 76 -6.34 10.36 -6.78
N ASP A 77 -7.54 10.67 -7.28
CA ASP A 77 -7.83 11.93 -7.95
C ASP A 77 -7.97 13.09 -6.95
N THR A 78 -8.38 12.81 -5.71
CA THR A 78 -8.41 13.79 -4.61
C THR A 78 -7.17 13.72 -3.71
N SER A 79 -6.17 12.92 -4.09
CA SER A 79 -4.92 12.76 -3.35
C SER A 79 -3.76 13.62 -3.88
N VAL A 80 -2.80 13.92 -3.00
CA VAL A 80 -1.52 14.59 -3.34
C VAL A 80 -0.37 13.90 -2.60
N LEU A 81 0.73 13.61 -3.30
CA LEU A 81 2.01 13.25 -2.69
C LEU A 81 2.82 14.51 -2.40
N ILE A 82 3.08 14.78 -1.13
CA ILE A 82 3.89 15.91 -0.65
C ILE A 82 5.27 15.38 -0.25
N ILE A 83 6.30 15.84 -0.97
CA ILE A 83 7.69 15.48 -0.73
C ILE A 83 8.39 16.66 -0.09
N VAL A 84 8.80 16.51 1.17
CA VAL A 84 9.27 17.60 2.01
C VAL A 84 10.80 17.70 2.03
N ASP A 85 11.32 18.88 1.69
CA ASP A 85 12.70 19.32 1.92
C ASP A 85 13.80 18.37 1.44
N MET A 86 13.56 17.61 0.37
CA MET A 86 14.56 16.74 -0.26
C MET A 86 15.55 17.54 -1.12
N GLN A 87 16.12 18.57 -0.52
CA GLN A 87 17.00 19.57 -1.12
C GLN A 87 18.47 19.27 -0.83
N ASN A 88 19.37 19.83 -1.65
CA ASN A 88 20.82 19.71 -1.48
C ASN A 88 21.28 20.04 -0.04
N TYR A 89 20.75 21.11 0.57
CA TYR A 89 21.15 21.52 1.91
C TYR A 89 20.91 20.47 3.02
N PHE A 90 19.90 19.62 2.83
CA PHE A 90 19.51 18.60 3.82
C PHE A 90 20.09 17.22 3.50
N ILE A 91 20.12 16.83 2.23
CA ILE A 91 20.47 15.47 1.81
C ILE A 91 21.93 15.34 1.34
N ASN A 92 22.50 16.38 0.74
CA ASN A 92 23.82 16.27 0.12
C ASN A 92 24.89 15.98 1.19
N PRO A 93 25.70 14.91 1.05
CA PRO A 93 26.75 14.56 2.00
C PRO A 93 27.76 15.67 2.30
N MET A 94 27.86 16.67 1.42
CA MET A 94 28.66 17.88 1.65
C MET A 94 28.25 18.63 2.92
N TYR A 95 26.97 18.64 3.30
CA TYR A 95 26.50 19.39 4.46
C TYR A 95 26.45 18.54 5.74
N ARG A 96 26.11 17.26 5.62
CA ARG A 96 25.87 16.34 6.73
C ARG A 96 25.72 14.90 6.25
N ASP A 97 25.95 13.96 7.15
CA ASP A 97 25.63 12.54 6.94
C ASP A 97 24.15 12.28 7.28
N HIS A 98 23.28 12.39 6.27
CA HIS A 98 21.84 12.11 6.40
C HIS A 98 21.51 10.73 5.83
N ALA A 99 22.09 9.67 6.41
CA ALA A 99 21.94 8.30 5.92
C ALA A 99 20.47 7.86 5.78
N ALA A 100 19.60 8.21 6.73
CA ALA A 100 18.17 7.89 6.68
C ALA A 100 17.46 8.63 5.53
N GLY A 101 17.76 9.92 5.33
CA GLY A 101 17.22 10.70 4.22
C GLY A 101 17.69 10.20 2.85
N ILE A 102 18.95 9.73 2.76
CA ILE A 102 19.46 9.08 1.55
C ILE A 102 18.75 7.75 1.30
N ALA A 103 18.53 6.94 2.34
CA ALA A 103 17.82 5.66 2.24
C ALA A 103 16.37 5.84 1.77
N ALA A 104 15.73 6.96 2.13
CA ALA A 104 14.35 7.28 1.72
C ALA A 104 14.20 7.64 0.23
N ILE A 105 15.29 7.95 -0.50
CA ILE A 105 15.22 8.39 -1.89
C ILE A 105 14.63 7.31 -2.80
N GLU A 106 15.17 6.09 -2.76
CA GLU A 106 14.76 5.03 -3.69
C GLU A 106 13.30 4.59 -3.49
N PRO A 107 12.81 4.38 -2.24
CA PRO A 107 11.40 4.21 -1.94
C PRO A 107 10.53 5.35 -2.50
N THR A 108 10.94 6.60 -2.28
CA THR A 108 10.22 7.79 -2.77
C THR A 108 10.11 7.79 -4.29
N LEU A 109 11.17 7.41 -5.02
CA LEU A 109 11.16 7.34 -6.48
C LEU A 109 10.12 6.33 -7.00
N LYS A 110 9.99 5.16 -6.35
CA LYS A 110 8.96 4.16 -6.70
C LYS A 110 7.55 4.66 -6.44
N VAL A 111 7.35 5.36 -5.32
CA VAL A 111 6.07 5.97 -4.98
C VAL A 111 5.69 7.04 -6.00
N ILE A 112 6.62 7.92 -6.39
CA ILE A 112 6.39 8.93 -7.45
C ILE A 112 5.91 8.26 -8.75
N GLU A 113 6.58 7.18 -9.18
CA GLU A 113 6.20 6.44 -10.38
C GLU A 113 4.77 5.88 -10.26
N ARG A 114 4.41 5.31 -9.11
CA ARG A 114 3.06 4.80 -8.87
C ARG A 114 2.03 5.92 -8.85
N CYS A 115 2.30 7.02 -8.15
CA CYS A 115 1.42 8.18 -8.08
C CYS A 115 1.10 8.72 -9.49
N ARG A 116 2.11 8.87 -10.35
CA ARG A 116 1.91 9.33 -11.74
C ARG A 116 1.02 8.40 -12.55
N ARG A 117 1.20 7.09 -12.41
CA ARG A 117 0.38 6.08 -13.09
C ARG A 117 -1.08 6.12 -12.64
N GLU A 118 -1.33 6.42 -11.37
CA GLU A 118 -2.67 6.47 -10.79
C GLU A 118 -3.33 7.86 -10.89
N GLY A 119 -2.58 8.89 -11.29
CA GLY A 119 -3.06 10.27 -11.41
C GLY A 119 -2.96 11.10 -10.12
N ILE A 120 -2.23 10.61 -9.10
CA ILE A 120 -1.98 11.36 -7.87
C ILE A 120 -1.04 12.52 -8.18
N GLN A 121 -1.43 13.72 -7.77
CA GLN A 121 -0.64 14.94 -7.97
C GLN A 121 0.64 14.89 -7.13
N ILE A 122 1.78 15.22 -7.75
CA ILE A 122 3.06 15.36 -7.05
C ILE A 122 3.27 16.83 -6.65
N ALA A 123 3.65 17.06 -5.39
CA ALA A 123 3.98 18.36 -4.84
C ALA A 123 5.32 18.33 -4.09
N TRP A 124 6.27 19.16 -4.55
CA TRP A 124 7.55 19.39 -3.92
C TRP A 124 7.44 20.57 -2.94
N LEU A 125 7.51 20.29 -1.65
CA LEU A 125 7.40 21.30 -0.58
C LEU A 125 8.77 21.54 0.04
N ASN A 126 9.35 22.71 -0.21
CA ASN A 126 10.76 22.96 0.05
C ASN A 126 11.00 24.29 0.76
N TRP A 127 12.06 24.38 1.56
CA TRP A 127 12.53 25.68 2.05
C TRP A 127 12.95 26.57 0.87
N GLY A 128 12.37 27.75 0.79
CA GLY A 128 12.68 28.73 -0.24
C GLY A 128 12.36 30.12 0.27
N ILE A 129 13.25 30.70 1.06
CA ILE A 129 12.99 31.99 1.70
C ILE A 129 13.38 33.17 0.82
N THR A 130 12.71 34.29 1.05
CA THR A 130 13.02 35.60 0.49
C THR A 130 13.61 36.52 1.56
N GLU A 131 14.00 37.73 1.16
CA GLU A 131 14.42 38.77 2.12
C GLU A 131 13.29 39.15 3.08
N GLN A 132 12.04 39.14 2.60
CA GLN A 132 10.92 39.47 3.44
C GLN A 132 10.68 38.38 4.49
N ASP A 133 10.78 37.12 4.10
CA ASP A 133 10.68 35.99 5.03
C ASP A 133 11.77 36.04 6.09
N LEU A 134 13.01 36.36 5.70
CA LEU A 134 14.13 36.47 6.62
C LEU A 134 13.93 37.60 7.63
N ARG A 135 13.40 38.75 7.20
CA ARG A 135 13.09 39.89 8.10
C ARG A 135 11.98 39.56 9.11
N LEU A 136 11.03 38.70 8.72
CA LEU A 136 9.91 38.27 9.56
C LEU A 136 10.17 36.92 10.25
N MET A 137 11.39 36.40 10.19
CA MET A 137 11.72 35.08 10.70
C MET A 137 11.67 35.06 12.23
N PRO A 138 10.94 34.11 12.85
CA PRO A 138 10.91 34.00 14.31
C PRO A 138 12.31 33.68 14.85
N PRO A 139 12.72 34.28 15.98
CA PRO A 139 14.04 34.05 16.56
C PRO A 139 14.35 32.58 16.84
N ALA A 140 13.35 31.78 17.21
CA ALA A 140 13.52 30.35 17.48
C ALA A 140 13.89 29.55 16.21
N VAL A 141 13.27 29.87 15.07
CA VAL A 141 13.60 29.24 13.78
C VAL A 141 15.02 29.62 13.40
N GLN A 142 15.35 30.91 13.46
CA GLN A 142 16.69 31.40 13.15
C GLN A 142 17.75 30.73 14.02
N ARG A 143 17.52 30.65 15.34
CA ARG A 143 18.40 29.96 16.29
C ARG A 143 18.67 28.50 15.89
N GLY A 144 17.67 27.78 15.37
CA GLY A 144 17.82 26.39 14.91
C GLY A 144 18.77 26.21 13.73
N PHE A 145 18.94 27.24 12.90
CA PHE A 145 19.87 27.24 11.75
C PHE A 145 21.22 27.91 12.05
N CYS A 146 21.36 28.59 13.18
CA CYS A 146 22.60 29.25 13.58
C CYS A 146 23.63 28.24 14.12
N LYS A 147 24.87 28.30 13.62
CA LYS A 147 26.03 27.61 14.22
C LYS A 147 26.91 28.54 15.07
N GLY A 148 26.46 29.76 15.36
CA GLY A 148 27.17 30.81 16.11
C GLY A 148 26.23 31.92 16.60
N LEU A 149 26.77 32.98 17.23
CA LEU A 149 26.00 34.11 17.78
C LEU A 149 25.79 35.23 16.74
N GLY A 150 24.55 35.51 16.34
CA GLY A 150 24.19 36.67 15.49
C GLY A 150 23.10 36.39 14.47
N TRP A 151 22.35 37.42 14.04
CA TRP A 151 21.18 37.30 13.15
C TRP A 151 21.52 37.18 11.65
N HIS A 152 22.79 37.19 11.26
CA HIS A 152 23.24 37.00 9.87
C HIS A 152 23.98 35.69 9.63
N ILE A 153 24.01 34.80 10.63
CA ILE A 153 24.81 33.57 10.62
C ILE A 153 23.86 32.38 10.55
N GLY A 154 23.96 31.55 9.51
CA GLY A 154 23.06 30.41 9.31
C GLY A 154 22.06 30.64 8.19
N LEU A 155 20.75 30.61 8.52
CA LEU A 155 19.69 30.80 7.54
C LEU A 155 19.83 32.14 6.81
N GLY A 156 19.80 32.13 5.48
CA GLY A 156 20.00 33.32 4.64
C GLY A 156 21.45 33.82 4.50
N ALA A 157 22.43 33.20 5.16
CA ALA A 157 23.85 33.57 5.00
C ALA A 157 24.40 33.11 3.64
N GLN A 158 25.38 33.84 3.10
CA GLN A 158 26.08 33.43 1.88
C GLN A 158 26.90 32.15 2.15
N LEU A 159 26.63 31.08 1.42
CA LEU A 159 27.39 29.84 1.51
C LEU A 159 28.62 29.87 0.58
N PRO A 160 29.67 29.07 0.87
CA PRO A 160 30.90 29.02 0.06
C PRO A 160 30.67 28.55 -1.38
N ASN A 161 31.70 28.67 -2.22
CA ASN A 161 31.78 28.03 -3.53
C ASN A 161 30.56 28.24 -4.44
N ASN A 162 30.00 29.46 -4.45
CA ASN A 162 28.84 29.84 -5.26
C ASN A 162 27.57 29.01 -5.01
N GLN A 163 27.44 28.37 -3.84
CA GLN A 163 26.24 27.61 -3.46
C GLN A 163 24.99 28.49 -3.24
N GLY A 164 25.16 29.81 -3.28
CA GLY A 164 24.13 30.80 -3.02
C GLY A 164 23.89 31.04 -1.53
N ARG A 165 22.83 31.78 -1.20
CA ARG A 165 22.44 32.01 0.18
C ARG A 165 21.68 30.82 0.74
N CYS A 166 21.95 30.48 1.99
CA CYS A 166 21.35 29.34 2.68
C CYS A 166 19.82 29.39 2.62
N LEU A 167 19.23 28.39 1.96
CA LEU A 167 17.80 28.15 1.73
C LEU A 167 17.05 29.29 1.06
N PHE A 168 17.76 30.21 0.40
CA PHE A 168 17.13 31.25 -0.40
C PHE A 168 16.58 30.67 -1.69
N LYS A 169 15.42 31.19 -2.15
CA LYS A 169 14.84 30.80 -3.43
C LYS A 169 15.88 30.88 -4.56
N ARG A 170 15.90 29.86 -5.43
CA ARG A 170 16.78 29.76 -6.61
C ARG A 170 18.27 29.69 -6.30
N SER A 171 18.65 29.32 -5.08
CA SER A 171 20.03 28.96 -4.74
C SER A 171 20.24 27.46 -4.91
N TRP A 172 21.44 27.04 -5.32
CA TRP A 172 21.75 25.63 -5.52
C TRP A 172 21.48 24.75 -4.28
N ASN A 173 21.80 25.27 -3.09
CA ASN A 173 21.56 24.54 -1.84
C ASN A 173 20.05 24.34 -1.55
N ALA A 174 19.19 25.20 -2.10
CA ALA A 174 17.74 25.08 -2.02
C ALA A 174 17.12 24.31 -3.21
N GLU A 175 17.92 23.83 -4.17
CA GLU A 175 17.39 22.95 -5.21
C GLU A 175 17.22 21.52 -4.69
N LEU A 176 16.33 20.77 -5.34
CA LEU A 176 16.18 19.33 -5.11
C LEU A 176 17.53 18.62 -5.25
N TYR A 177 17.75 17.59 -4.42
CA TYR A 177 18.90 16.71 -4.55
C TYR A 177 18.83 15.91 -5.87
N ASP A 178 19.97 15.71 -6.53
CA ASP A 178 20.05 15.30 -7.93
C ASP A 178 19.17 14.09 -8.34
N PRO A 179 19.11 12.97 -7.59
CA PRO A 179 18.27 11.84 -7.95
C PRO A 179 16.77 12.19 -8.06
N LEU A 180 16.30 13.11 -7.22
CA LEU A 180 14.90 13.55 -7.22
C LEU A 180 14.66 14.64 -8.27
N LYS A 181 15.64 15.53 -8.46
CA LYS A 181 15.62 16.52 -9.54
C LYS A 181 15.50 15.85 -10.92
N ALA A 182 16.18 14.71 -11.11
CA ALA A 182 16.18 13.95 -12.36
C ALA A 182 14.81 13.37 -12.75
N VAL A 183 13.89 13.18 -11.78
CA VAL A 183 12.57 12.61 -12.05
C VAL A 183 11.45 13.64 -12.11
N VAL A 184 11.73 14.93 -11.91
CA VAL A 184 10.72 15.99 -12.04
C VAL A 184 10.10 15.99 -13.43
N GLN A 185 8.77 16.13 -13.50
CA GLN A 185 8.04 16.21 -14.77
C GLN A 185 7.22 17.49 -14.89
N PRO A 186 6.93 17.96 -16.12
CA PRO A 186 5.92 19.00 -16.33
C PRO A 186 4.59 18.59 -15.69
N GLY A 187 4.04 19.44 -14.83
CA GLY A 187 2.82 19.16 -14.06
C GLY A 187 3.06 18.87 -12.58
N ASP A 188 4.31 18.58 -12.16
CA ASP A 188 4.65 18.57 -10.73
C ASP A 188 4.51 19.99 -10.14
N LEU A 189 4.04 20.09 -8.90
CA LEU A 189 3.86 21.35 -8.19
C LEU A 189 5.07 21.67 -7.32
N PHE A 190 5.41 22.96 -7.20
CA PHE A 190 6.53 23.43 -6.39
C PHE A 190 6.03 24.51 -5.43
N PHE A 191 6.21 24.27 -4.14
CA PHE A 191 5.83 25.19 -3.07
C PHE A 191 7.04 25.53 -2.23
N ASP A 192 7.33 26.82 -2.12
CA ASP A 192 8.34 27.32 -1.19
C ASP A 192 7.68 27.58 0.17
N LYS A 193 8.29 27.11 1.25
CA LYS A 193 7.92 27.43 2.63
C LYS A 193 9.01 28.21 3.35
N SER A 194 8.59 28.97 4.35
CA SER A 194 9.47 29.76 5.23
C SER A 194 9.45 29.30 6.69
N ARG A 195 8.79 28.19 6.97
CA ARG A 195 8.67 27.56 8.29
C ARG A 195 8.90 26.04 8.18
N MET A 196 8.89 25.36 9.32
CA MET A 196 9.01 23.90 9.37
C MET A 196 7.87 23.24 8.58
N SER A 197 6.63 23.58 8.93
CA SER A 197 5.43 23.18 8.20
C SER A 197 5.22 24.03 6.96
N GLY A 198 4.74 23.42 5.87
CA GLY A 198 4.23 24.13 4.69
C GLY A 198 2.76 24.55 4.78
N LEU A 199 2.10 24.26 5.90
CA LEU A 199 0.67 24.48 6.12
C LEU A 199 0.39 25.34 7.36
N TRP A 200 1.41 25.96 7.95
CA TRP A 200 1.29 26.73 9.19
C TRP A 200 0.35 27.94 9.11
N SER A 201 -0.07 28.34 7.91
CA SER A 201 -1.04 29.40 7.67
C SER A 201 -1.94 29.07 6.49
N THR A 202 -3.19 29.56 6.53
CA THR A 202 -4.14 29.49 5.41
C THR A 202 -3.69 30.26 4.17
N LYS A 203 -2.66 31.13 4.31
CA LYS A 203 -2.06 31.91 3.23
C LYS A 203 -0.85 31.22 2.59
N GLU A 204 -0.47 30.02 3.06
CA GLU A 204 0.61 29.29 2.42
C GLU A 204 0.17 28.79 1.03
N PRO A 205 1.04 28.87 0.00
CA PRO A 205 0.68 28.47 -1.36
C PRO A 205 0.18 27.02 -1.48
N LEU A 206 0.73 26.10 -0.67
CA LEU A 206 0.26 24.72 -0.61
C LEU A 206 -1.17 24.66 -0.07
N HIS A 207 -1.47 25.38 1.02
CA HIS A 207 -2.80 25.41 1.63
C HIS A 207 -3.84 25.95 0.63
N GLU A 208 -3.55 27.09 -0.01
CA GLU A 208 -4.44 27.69 -1.01
C GLU A 208 -4.71 26.72 -2.18
N TYR A 209 -3.67 26.04 -2.66
CA TYR A 209 -3.81 25.02 -3.71
C TYR A 209 -4.70 23.86 -3.26
N LEU A 210 -4.45 23.26 -2.09
CA LEU A 210 -5.20 22.10 -1.60
C LEU A 210 -6.69 22.42 -1.45
N VAL A 211 -7.03 23.59 -0.91
CA VAL A 211 -8.41 24.06 -0.79
C VAL A 211 -9.04 24.30 -2.16
N ALA A 212 -8.36 25.04 -3.04
CA ALA A 212 -8.90 25.38 -4.36
C ALA A 212 -9.10 24.14 -5.27
N SER A 213 -8.21 23.16 -5.15
CA SER A 213 -8.27 21.90 -5.89
C SER A 213 -9.07 20.79 -5.19
N LYS A 214 -9.68 21.09 -4.02
CA LYS A 214 -10.50 20.16 -3.23
C LYS A 214 -9.80 18.83 -2.93
N LYS A 215 -8.50 18.90 -2.63
CA LYS A 215 -7.72 17.73 -2.24
C LYS A 215 -8.07 17.35 -0.81
N GLN A 216 -8.20 16.04 -0.58
CA GLN A 216 -8.68 15.47 0.68
C GLN A 216 -7.61 14.64 1.39
N THR A 217 -6.87 13.83 0.65
CA THR A 217 -5.84 12.94 1.22
C THR A 217 -4.43 13.40 0.84
N LEU A 218 -3.55 13.48 1.85
CA LEU A 218 -2.16 13.90 1.70
C LEU A 218 -1.23 12.74 2.08
N LEU A 219 -0.41 12.34 1.11
CA LEU A 219 0.66 11.36 1.31
C LEU A 219 1.96 12.10 1.61
N PHE A 220 2.69 11.71 2.65
CA PHE A 220 3.87 12.42 3.11
C PHE A 220 5.15 11.60 2.96
N ALA A 221 6.15 12.21 2.35
CA ALA A 221 7.52 11.72 2.21
C ALA A 221 8.54 12.85 2.47
N GLY A 222 9.82 12.51 2.62
CA GLY A 222 10.91 13.47 2.72
C GLY A 222 11.51 13.60 4.12
N VAL A 223 12.13 14.76 4.41
CA VAL A 223 12.94 14.96 5.61
C VAL A 223 12.65 16.28 6.33
N ASN A 224 12.91 16.41 7.63
CA ASN A 224 13.14 15.31 8.58
C ASN A 224 11.78 14.79 9.11
N THR A 225 11.69 13.48 9.35
CA THR A 225 10.46 12.81 9.83
C THR A 225 9.85 13.51 11.04
N ASP A 226 10.63 13.79 12.08
CA ASP A 226 10.23 14.41 13.35
C ASP A 226 10.14 15.94 13.32
N GLN A 227 10.39 16.57 12.18
CA GLN A 227 10.50 18.03 12.06
C GLN A 227 9.57 18.56 10.98
N CYS A 228 10.08 18.84 9.77
CA CYS A 228 9.30 19.45 8.70
C CYS A 228 8.17 18.52 8.20
N VAL A 229 8.41 17.21 8.15
CA VAL A 229 7.38 16.23 7.80
C VAL A 229 6.31 16.20 8.88
N PHE A 230 6.66 15.87 10.14
CA PHE A 230 5.70 15.83 11.26
C PHE A 230 4.98 17.17 11.46
N GLY A 231 5.67 18.29 11.37
CA GLY A 231 5.06 19.62 11.48
C GLY A 231 4.03 19.88 10.39
N THR A 232 4.32 19.48 9.15
CA THR A 232 3.34 19.59 8.05
C THR A 232 2.17 18.62 8.25
N VAL A 233 2.42 17.40 8.71
CA VAL A 233 1.36 16.43 9.05
C VAL A 233 0.47 16.95 10.18
N SER A 234 1.06 17.51 11.23
CA SER A 234 0.33 18.03 12.39
C SER A 234 -0.60 19.20 12.01
N ASP A 235 -0.13 20.11 11.15
CA ASP A 235 -0.98 21.19 10.64
C ASP A 235 -2.04 20.63 9.68
N ALA A 236 -1.66 19.73 8.77
CA ALA A 236 -2.60 19.08 7.85
C ALA A 236 -3.77 18.41 8.59
N TYR A 237 -3.44 17.62 9.62
CA TYR A 237 -4.41 17.00 10.53
C TYR A 237 -5.30 18.04 11.21
N SER A 238 -4.70 19.13 11.72
CA SER A 238 -5.44 20.19 12.42
C SER A 238 -6.42 20.94 11.50
N TYR A 239 -6.08 21.08 10.21
CA TYR A 239 -6.98 21.65 9.20
C TYR A 239 -7.98 20.63 8.63
N GLY A 240 -7.85 19.35 8.95
CA GLY A 240 -8.82 18.30 8.59
C GLY A 240 -8.51 17.51 7.32
N TRP A 241 -7.27 17.53 6.80
CA TRP A 241 -6.86 16.64 5.73
C TRP A 241 -6.55 15.24 6.24
N ASP A 242 -6.84 14.22 5.42
CA ASP A 242 -6.45 12.86 5.75
C ASP A 242 -4.95 12.71 5.55
N CYS A 243 -4.24 12.28 6.59
CA CYS A 243 -2.80 12.19 6.57
C CYS A 243 -2.34 10.74 6.44
N VAL A 244 -1.46 10.48 5.47
CA VAL A 244 -0.81 9.17 5.31
C VAL A 244 0.70 9.38 5.23
N LEU A 245 1.44 8.86 6.20
CA LEU A 245 2.90 8.86 6.16
C LEU A 245 3.42 7.62 5.43
N LEU A 246 4.40 7.79 4.56
CA LEU A 246 5.16 6.72 3.94
C LEU A 246 6.46 6.53 4.72
N ASP A 247 6.50 5.57 5.65
CA ASP A 247 7.55 5.48 6.69
C ASP A 247 8.97 5.37 6.10
N ASP A 248 9.18 4.44 5.18
CA ASP A 248 10.43 4.20 4.46
C ASP A 248 10.75 5.25 3.38
N CYS A 249 9.83 6.18 3.12
CA CYS A 249 10.04 7.37 2.28
C CYS A 249 10.37 8.62 3.11
N THR A 250 10.60 8.46 4.41
CA THR A 250 11.05 9.54 5.29
C THR A 250 12.32 9.18 6.05
N GLY A 251 13.00 10.20 6.57
CA GLY A 251 14.15 9.95 7.44
C GLY A 251 14.51 11.14 8.32
N THR A 252 15.17 10.88 9.45
CA THR A 252 15.72 11.92 10.34
C THR A 252 17.12 11.59 10.85
N MET A 253 17.84 12.64 11.27
CA MET A 253 19.17 12.53 11.91
C MET A 253 19.11 12.73 13.44
N THR A 254 17.95 13.03 14.03
CA THR A 254 17.86 13.33 15.47
C THR A 254 18.26 12.12 16.32
N SER A 255 17.49 11.03 16.21
CA SER A 255 17.75 9.69 16.75
C SER A 255 16.71 8.73 16.17
N THR A 256 16.95 7.42 16.20
CA THR A 256 15.99 6.43 15.70
C THR A 256 14.65 6.50 16.45
N TYR A 257 14.68 6.80 17.75
CA TYR A 257 13.47 6.97 18.57
C TYR A 257 12.60 8.15 18.12
N ALA A 258 13.18 9.19 17.52
CA ALA A 258 12.42 10.33 17.01
C ALA A 258 11.54 9.94 15.82
N GLN A 259 12.05 9.06 14.95
CA GLN A 259 11.30 8.51 13.83
C GLN A 259 10.16 7.61 14.34
N GLU A 260 10.48 6.63 15.18
CA GLU A 260 9.47 5.71 15.76
C GLU A 260 8.37 6.45 16.52
N LEU A 261 8.72 7.48 17.30
CA LEU A 261 7.74 8.29 18.02
C LEU A 261 6.83 9.07 17.06
N SER A 262 7.39 9.65 16.00
CA SER A 262 6.63 10.40 15.01
C SER A 262 5.65 9.48 14.26
N GLU A 263 6.13 8.32 13.81
CA GLU A 263 5.31 7.29 13.17
C GLU A 263 4.21 6.77 14.10
N TYR A 264 4.53 6.54 15.37
CA TYR A 264 3.55 6.12 16.37
C TYR A 264 2.45 7.18 16.53
N GLN A 265 2.81 8.44 16.77
CA GLN A 265 1.87 9.55 16.92
C GLN A 265 0.98 9.71 15.69
N ILE A 266 1.57 9.64 14.48
CA ILE A 266 0.80 9.76 13.25
C ILE A 266 -0.20 8.63 13.13
N SER A 267 0.24 7.38 13.29
CA SER A 267 -0.63 6.20 13.13
C SER A 267 -1.74 6.05 14.18
N THR A 268 -1.55 6.64 15.37
CA THR A 268 -2.50 6.47 16.47
C THR A 268 -3.46 7.64 16.59
N ASN A 269 -3.02 8.84 16.22
CA ASN A 269 -3.74 10.07 16.51
C ASN A 269 -4.03 10.95 15.30
N MET A 270 -3.22 10.91 14.23
CA MET A 270 -3.28 11.92 13.16
C MET A 270 -3.66 11.37 11.79
N GLY A 271 -3.63 10.05 11.61
CA GLY A 271 -3.95 9.41 10.34
C GLY A 271 -3.33 8.02 10.24
N PHE A 272 -2.71 7.73 9.10
CA PHE A 272 -2.23 6.41 8.73
C PHE A 272 -0.73 6.40 8.46
N VAL A 273 -0.10 5.24 8.65
CA VAL A 273 1.29 5.00 8.27
C VAL A 273 1.35 3.72 7.45
N THR A 274 2.03 3.77 6.31
CA THR A 274 2.29 2.62 5.43
C THR A 274 3.69 2.71 4.84
N SER A 275 4.16 1.67 4.19
CA SER A 275 5.46 1.66 3.51
C SER A 275 5.34 1.83 2.00
N SER A 276 6.42 2.22 1.33
CA SER A 276 6.51 2.21 -0.13
C SER A 276 6.25 0.83 -0.70
N GLY A 277 6.64 -0.24 0.01
CA GLY A 277 6.31 -1.62 -0.34
C GLY A 277 4.80 -1.77 -0.51
N SER A 278 4.05 -1.64 0.59
CA SER A 278 2.59 -1.74 0.59
C SER A 278 1.93 -0.79 -0.43
N PHE A 279 2.49 0.41 -0.63
CA PHE A 279 1.99 1.39 -1.61
C PHE A 279 2.16 0.94 -3.07
N VAL A 280 3.18 0.14 -3.37
CA VAL A 280 3.63 -0.19 -4.73
C VAL A 280 3.27 -1.64 -5.13
N GLU A 281 2.88 -2.50 -4.19
CA GLU A 281 3.34 -3.90 -4.15
C GLU A 281 2.82 -4.91 -5.20
N ALA A 282 1.53 -5.04 -5.52
CA ALA A 282 1.09 -6.23 -6.28
C ALA A 282 1.69 -6.33 -7.70
N LYS A 283 1.50 -5.31 -8.56
CA LYS A 283 1.91 -5.39 -9.97
C LYS A 283 3.43 -5.34 -10.17
N ILE A 284 4.14 -4.55 -9.36
CA ILE A 284 5.60 -4.42 -9.46
C ILE A 284 6.30 -5.68 -8.96
N LEU A 285 5.84 -6.29 -7.87
CA LEU A 285 6.44 -7.53 -7.39
C LEU A 285 6.18 -8.70 -8.35
N LEU A 286 5.02 -8.78 -8.99
CA LEU A 286 4.75 -9.77 -10.03
C LEU A 286 5.69 -9.60 -11.25
N LYS A 287 5.96 -8.36 -11.67
CA LYS A 287 6.93 -8.08 -12.76
C LYS A 287 8.37 -8.39 -12.33
N LYS A 288 8.79 -7.96 -11.14
CA LYS A 288 10.15 -8.21 -10.60
C LYS A 288 10.42 -9.70 -10.39
N ALA A 289 9.40 -10.46 -9.97
CA ALA A 289 9.48 -11.91 -9.85
C ALA A 289 9.34 -12.63 -11.21
N GLU A 290 9.27 -11.90 -12.33
CA GLU A 290 9.06 -12.41 -13.68
C GLU A 290 7.80 -13.28 -13.79
N ILE A 291 6.80 -13.08 -12.94
CA ILE A 291 5.49 -13.73 -13.05
C ILE A 291 4.74 -13.11 -14.22
N ILE A 292 4.84 -11.79 -14.35
CA ILE A 292 4.51 -11.07 -15.60
C ILE A 292 5.83 -10.81 -16.33
N PRO A 293 6.02 -11.24 -17.59
CA PRO A 293 5.05 -11.91 -18.45
C PRO A 293 5.15 -13.44 -18.44
N THR A 294 5.98 -14.09 -17.62
CA THR A 294 6.29 -15.53 -17.80
C THR A 294 5.09 -16.44 -17.57
N VAL A 295 4.28 -16.17 -16.54
CA VAL A 295 3.15 -17.01 -16.11
C VAL A 295 1.84 -16.47 -16.68
N ILE A 296 1.66 -15.15 -16.63
CA ILE A 296 0.43 -14.49 -17.07
C ILE A 296 0.77 -13.17 -17.74
N ASP A 297 -0.09 -12.74 -18.67
CA ASP A 297 0.02 -11.41 -19.28
C ASP A 297 -0.29 -10.31 -18.27
N ASP A 298 0.13 -9.09 -18.58
CA ASP A 298 -0.16 -7.94 -17.73
C ASP A 298 -1.69 -7.73 -17.64
N PHE A 299 -2.19 -7.52 -16.43
CA PHE A 299 -3.62 -7.32 -16.16
C PHE A 299 -3.83 -6.20 -15.13
N LEU A 300 -5.07 -5.75 -15.02
CA LEU A 300 -5.51 -4.81 -13.99
C LEU A 300 -6.22 -5.61 -12.89
N PRO A 301 -5.64 -5.74 -11.68
CA PRO A 301 -6.30 -6.40 -10.58
C PRO A 301 -7.60 -5.67 -10.21
N SER A 302 -8.70 -6.41 -10.11
CA SER A 302 -9.99 -5.91 -9.62
C SER A 302 -10.37 -6.52 -8.26
N LEU A 303 -9.63 -7.52 -7.79
CA LEU A 303 -9.77 -8.13 -6.47
C LEU A 303 -8.41 -8.20 -5.74
N THR A 304 -8.45 -8.23 -4.41
CA THR A 304 -7.30 -8.60 -3.55
C THR A 304 -7.40 -10.07 -3.17
N LEU A 305 -6.27 -10.78 -3.18
CA LEU A 305 -6.16 -12.20 -2.83
C LEU A 305 -5.34 -12.40 -1.54
N SER A 306 -6.01 -12.87 -0.49
CA SER A 306 -5.37 -13.33 0.75
C SER A 306 -5.25 -14.85 0.75
N VAL A 307 -4.04 -15.36 0.99
CA VAL A 307 -3.73 -16.79 1.07
C VAL A 307 -3.04 -17.06 2.40
N SER A 308 -3.67 -17.88 3.24
CA SER A 308 -3.21 -18.10 4.61
C SER A 308 -3.13 -19.59 4.94
N TRP A 309 -2.02 -20.00 5.52
CA TRP A 309 -1.85 -21.28 6.23
C TRP A 309 -1.87 -21.03 7.74
N SER A 310 -1.97 -22.08 8.55
CA SER A 310 -2.15 -21.97 10.01
C SER A 310 -1.12 -21.11 10.76
N LYS A 311 0.06 -20.82 10.19
CA LYS A 311 1.13 -20.02 10.80
C LYS A 311 1.88 -19.11 9.81
N ASN A 312 1.40 -18.96 8.59
CA ASN A 312 2.11 -18.26 7.52
C ASN A 312 1.12 -17.75 6.48
N ASP A 313 1.41 -16.59 5.92
CA ASP A 313 0.61 -15.98 4.85
C ASP A 313 1.46 -15.82 3.59
N ALA A 314 0.80 -15.71 2.43
CA ALA A 314 1.47 -15.28 1.21
C ALA A 314 1.53 -13.74 1.17
N GLU A 315 2.74 -13.20 1.12
CA GLU A 315 3.02 -11.76 1.14
C GLU A 315 3.82 -11.38 -0.11
N LEU A 316 3.24 -11.66 -1.29
CA LEU A 316 3.77 -11.23 -2.59
C LEU A 316 5.28 -11.45 -2.78
N GLY A 317 5.79 -12.63 -2.41
CA GLY A 317 7.20 -13.01 -2.59
C GLY A 317 7.98 -13.21 -1.29
N ASN A 318 7.32 -13.31 -0.14
CA ASN A 318 7.95 -13.88 1.04
C ASN A 318 8.33 -15.38 0.82
N THR A 319 9.27 -15.90 1.61
CA THR A 319 9.74 -17.29 1.47
C THR A 319 9.15 -18.18 2.58
N VAL A 320 8.32 -19.15 2.21
CA VAL A 320 7.68 -20.09 3.15
C VAL A 320 8.26 -21.49 3.01
N LYS A 321 8.57 -22.14 4.15
CA LYS A 321 9.18 -23.48 4.16
C LYS A 321 8.17 -24.54 3.73
N PRO A 322 8.54 -25.56 2.91
CA PRO A 322 7.61 -26.59 2.42
C PRO A 322 6.76 -27.23 3.51
N LYS A 323 7.34 -27.50 4.69
CA LYS A 323 6.64 -28.10 5.84
C LYS A 323 5.43 -27.28 6.37
N ARG A 324 5.34 -26.00 6.02
CA ARG A 324 4.23 -25.11 6.40
C ARG A 324 3.10 -25.08 5.36
N LEU A 325 3.37 -25.64 4.18
CA LEU A 325 2.50 -25.57 3.00
C LEU A 325 1.80 -26.91 2.73
N GLN A 326 1.88 -27.87 3.67
CA GLN A 326 1.41 -29.25 3.47
C GLN A 326 -0.12 -29.39 3.49
N HIS A 327 -0.81 -28.45 4.12
CA HIS A 327 -2.27 -28.41 4.16
C HIS A 327 -2.78 -27.32 3.22
N HIS A 328 -4.06 -27.44 2.84
CA HIS A 328 -4.73 -26.42 2.04
C HIS A 328 -4.61 -25.04 2.71
N PRO A 329 -4.35 -23.98 1.93
CA PRO A 329 -4.51 -22.62 2.40
C PRO A 329 -6.01 -22.27 2.52
N SER A 330 -6.32 -21.36 3.43
CA SER A 330 -7.54 -20.57 3.37
C SER A 330 -7.38 -19.49 2.30
N ILE A 331 -8.41 -19.29 1.48
CA ILE A 331 -8.45 -18.28 0.42
C ILE A 331 -9.55 -17.28 0.75
N THR A 332 -9.23 -16.00 0.67
CA THR A 332 -10.20 -14.92 0.81
C THR A 332 -10.04 -13.93 -0.34
N LEU A 333 -11.16 -13.59 -0.99
CA LEU A 333 -11.22 -12.58 -2.05
C LEU A 333 -11.95 -11.34 -1.55
N HIS A 334 -11.37 -10.18 -1.85
CA HIS A 334 -11.95 -8.88 -1.55
C HIS A 334 -12.11 -8.06 -2.83
N ASP A 335 -13.29 -7.49 -3.04
CA ASP A 335 -13.56 -6.58 -4.16
C ASP A 335 -12.88 -5.23 -3.95
N ILE A 336 -12.11 -4.78 -4.96
CA ILE A 336 -11.39 -3.50 -4.99
C ILE A 336 -12.33 -2.35 -5.45
N THR A 337 -13.44 -2.66 -6.13
CA THR A 337 -14.18 -1.69 -6.97
C THR A 337 -15.57 -1.27 -6.49
N SER A 338 -16.26 -1.99 -5.60
CA SER A 338 -17.65 -1.63 -5.23
C SER A 338 -17.76 -0.80 -3.95
N SER A 339 -18.06 0.50 -4.11
CA SER A 339 -18.90 1.29 -3.19
C SER A 339 -20.37 0.81 -3.31
N GLU A 340 -21.22 1.21 -2.38
CA GLU A 340 -22.53 0.60 -2.08
C GLU A 340 -23.48 0.45 -3.30
N LEU A 341 -24.21 -0.68 -3.33
CA LEU A 341 -25.09 -1.20 -4.42
C LEU A 341 -24.41 -1.91 -5.60
N SER A 342 -23.61 -2.94 -5.32
CA SER A 342 -23.74 -4.15 -6.15
C SER A 342 -24.22 -5.28 -5.28
N THR A 343 -25.31 -5.93 -5.71
CA THR A 343 -25.59 -7.32 -5.35
C THR A 343 -24.26 -8.06 -5.37
N ALA A 344 -23.90 -8.79 -4.31
CA ALA A 344 -22.82 -9.77 -4.38
C ALA A 344 -22.95 -10.42 -5.76
N THR A 345 -21.99 -10.17 -6.65
CA THR A 345 -22.10 -10.80 -7.97
C THR A 345 -22.11 -12.27 -7.63
N ASN A 346 -23.20 -12.98 -7.93
CA ASN A 346 -23.28 -14.45 -7.79
C ASN A 346 -22.29 -15.15 -8.75
N MET A 347 -21.28 -14.42 -9.22
CA MET A 347 -20.18 -14.85 -10.01
C MET A 347 -19.26 -15.70 -9.14
N SER A 348 -19.03 -16.91 -9.63
CA SER A 348 -18.05 -17.82 -9.06
C SER A 348 -16.67 -17.49 -9.63
N TYR A 349 -15.68 -17.35 -8.74
CA TYR A 349 -14.29 -17.17 -9.10
C TYR A 349 -13.52 -18.49 -9.01
N VAL A 350 -12.42 -18.54 -9.77
CA VAL A 350 -11.52 -19.70 -9.82
C VAL A 350 -10.17 -19.30 -9.27
N VAL A 351 -9.62 -20.07 -8.32
CA VAL A 351 -8.23 -19.92 -7.87
C VAL A 351 -7.38 -21.04 -8.42
N THR A 352 -6.17 -20.69 -8.78
CA THR A 352 -5.16 -21.64 -9.25
C THR A 352 -3.86 -21.47 -8.47
N LEU A 353 -3.09 -22.55 -8.33
CA LEU A 353 -1.71 -22.53 -7.87
C LEU A 353 -0.82 -23.16 -8.94
N THR A 354 0.21 -22.43 -9.38
CA THR A 354 1.16 -22.89 -10.41
C THR A 354 2.62 -22.72 -9.97
N ASP A 355 3.50 -23.60 -10.44
CA ASP A 355 4.96 -23.54 -10.26
C ASP A 355 5.63 -23.42 -11.64
N PRO A 356 6.09 -22.22 -12.04
CA PRO A 356 6.77 -22.00 -13.31
C PRO A 356 8.24 -22.38 -13.29
N ASP A 357 8.77 -22.83 -12.14
CA ASP A 357 10.18 -23.13 -11.95
C ASP A 357 10.42 -24.64 -11.88
N ALA A 358 9.44 -25.51 -12.13
CA ALA A 358 9.64 -26.95 -12.05
C ALA A 358 10.45 -27.51 -13.24
N PRO A 359 11.42 -28.44 -13.04
CA PRO A 359 11.99 -28.90 -11.76
C PRO A 359 12.97 -27.92 -11.12
N SER A 360 13.54 -27.00 -11.88
CA SER A 360 14.38 -25.90 -11.38
C SER A 360 14.20 -24.66 -12.24
N ARG A 361 14.41 -23.47 -11.68
CA ARG A 361 14.30 -22.22 -12.45
C ARG A 361 15.29 -22.13 -13.61
N ASP A 362 16.48 -22.72 -13.45
CA ASP A 362 17.55 -22.70 -14.45
C ASP A 362 17.28 -23.69 -15.61
N ASP A 363 16.56 -24.79 -15.34
CA ASP A 363 16.09 -25.77 -16.33
C ASP A 363 14.63 -26.14 -16.06
N PRO A 364 13.67 -25.27 -16.44
CA PRO A 364 12.25 -25.41 -16.09
C PRO A 364 11.50 -26.34 -17.06
N LYS A 365 12.08 -27.50 -17.38
CA LYS A 365 11.52 -28.47 -18.35
C LYS A 365 10.17 -29.10 -17.96
N TRP A 366 9.71 -28.92 -16.72
CA TRP A 366 8.38 -29.36 -16.27
C TRP A 366 7.40 -28.19 -16.10
N SER A 367 7.85 -26.97 -16.43
CA SER A 367 7.08 -25.74 -16.29
C SER A 367 6.03 -25.59 -17.38
N GLU A 368 4.82 -25.13 -17.10
CA GLU A 368 4.31 -24.83 -15.76
C GLU A 368 3.74 -26.09 -15.08
N MET A 369 3.95 -26.25 -13.77
CA MET A 369 3.36 -27.36 -13.01
C MET A 369 2.07 -26.90 -12.31
N CYS A 370 0.94 -27.56 -12.60
CA CYS A 370 -0.35 -27.30 -11.96
C CYS A 370 -0.41 -27.94 -10.56
N HIS A 371 -0.40 -27.10 -9.53
CA HIS A 371 -0.47 -27.52 -8.14
C HIS A 371 -1.90 -27.60 -7.62
N TRP A 372 -2.79 -26.70 -8.04
CA TRP A 372 -4.16 -26.66 -7.54
C TRP A 372 -5.08 -25.89 -8.48
N ILE A 373 -6.33 -26.35 -8.60
CA ILE A 373 -7.42 -25.59 -9.22
C ILE A 373 -8.64 -25.80 -8.34
N ALA A 374 -9.18 -24.71 -7.80
CA ALA A 374 -10.43 -24.73 -7.06
C ALA A 374 -11.41 -23.68 -7.62
N THR A 375 -12.68 -24.04 -7.58
CA THR A 375 -13.80 -23.21 -8.03
C THR A 375 -14.78 -22.96 -6.89
N ASN A 376 -15.87 -22.25 -7.19
CA ASN A 376 -16.93 -21.91 -6.25
C ASN A 376 -16.44 -20.98 -5.12
N ILE A 377 -15.45 -20.14 -5.46
CA ILE A 377 -15.01 -19.06 -4.59
C ILE A 377 -15.97 -17.92 -4.82
N SER A 378 -16.68 -17.52 -3.77
CA SER A 378 -17.43 -16.28 -3.78
C SER A 378 -16.59 -15.19 -3.12
N LEU A 379 -16.87 -13.93 -3.44
CA LEU A 379 -16.36 -12.81 -2.64
C LEU A 379 -16.73 -13.07 -1.17
N ALA A 380 -15.83 -12.68 -0.26
CA ALA A 380 -16.15 -12.76 1.14
C ALA A 380 -17.42 -11.94 1.42
N ASP A 381 -18.50 -12.62 1.83
CA ASP A 381 -19.77 -11.99 2.20
C ASP A 381 -19.49 -11.01 3.35
N ARG A 382 -19.63 -9.71 3.08
CA ARG A 382 -19.42 -8.65 4.09
C ARG A 382 -20.42 -8.75 5.26
N ASN A 383 -21.51 -9.53 5.10
CA ASN A 383 -22.69 -9.50 5.98
C ASN A 383 -23.07 -10.82 6.69
N LEU A 384 -22.40 -11.96 6.46
CA LEU A 384 -22.79 -13.22 7.11
C LEU A 384 -21.89 -13.58 8.30
N ILE A 385 -22.37 -13.26 9.51
CA ILE A 385 -21.93 -13.90 10.75
C ILE A 385 -22.62 -15.27 10.82
N ILE A 386 -22.12 -16.19 10.01
CA ILE A 386 -22.31 -17.62 10.23
C ILE A 386 -20.89 -18.11 10.52
N PRO A 387 -20.64 -18.90 11.59
CA PRO A 387 -19.33 -19.51 11.77
C PRO A 387 -18.99 -20.14 10.44
N ALA A 388 -17.89 -19.71 9.80
CA ALA A 388 -17.55 -20.05 8.42
C ALA A 388 -17.72 -21.56 8.23
N LYS A 389 -18.93 -21.96 7.83
CA LYS A 389 -19.24 -23.31 7.42
C LYS A 389 -18.51 -23.33 6.11
N LYS A 390 -17.29 -23.86 6.18
CA LYS A 390 -16.36 -24.16 5.09
C LYS A 390 -16.91 -23.61 3.79
N GLN A 391 -16.41 -22.48 3.29
CA GLN A 391 -16.54 -22.23 1.86
C GLN A 391 -16.10 -23.54 1.20
N HIS A 392 -17.07 -24.25 0.62
CA HIS A 392 -16.82 -25.55 0.04
C HIS A 392 -16.17 -25.28 -1.31
N LEU A 393 -14.89 -24.89 -1.24
CA LEU A 393 -14.02 -24.89 -2.40
C LEU A 393 -14.13 -26.27 -3.03
N GLU A 394 -14.53 -26.27 -4.29
CA GLU A 394 -14.58 -27.50 -5.05
C GLU A 394 -13.28 -27.64 -5.82
N ASP A 395 -12.49 -28.65 -5.45
CA ASP A 395 -11.27 -28.98 -6.14
C ASP A 395 -11.59 -29.54 -7.53
N VAL A 396 -11.26 -28.77 -8.56
CA VAL A 396 -11.23 -29.25 -9.94
C VAL A 396 -10.00 -30.15 -10.11
N ILE A 397 -8.87 -29.72 -9.54
CA ILE A 397 -7.61 -30.45 -9.38
C ILE A 397 -7.17 -30.32 -7.92
N GLU A 398 -6.98 -31.46 -7.24
CA GLU A 398 -6.60 -31.50 -5.82
C GLU A 398 -5.32 -30.70 -5.52
N TYR A 399 -5.25 -30.13 -4.32
CA TYR A 399 -4.06 -29.39 -3.87
C TYR A 399 -2.84 -30.30 -3.73
N LYS A 400 -1.82 -30.02 -4.52
CA LYS A 400 -0.47 -30.59 -4.39
C LYS A 400 0.40 -29.58 -3.66
N PRO A 401 0.93 -29.89 -2.47
CA PRO A 401 1.70 -28.92 -1.70
C PRO A 401 3.01 -28.53 -2.41
N PRO A 402 3.44 -27.25 -2.32
CA PRO A 402 4.76 -26.81 -2.73
C PRO A 402 5.87 -27.67 -2.14
N GLY A 403 6.76 -28.15 -3.00
CA GLY A 403 7.77 -29.15 -2.66
C GLY A 403 8.93 -29.16 -3.64
N PRO A 404 9.69 -28.06 -3.76
CA PRO A 404 10.78 -27.97 -4.72
C PRO A 404 11.84 -29.04 -4.44
N PRO A 405 12.43 -29.66 -5.48
CA PRO A 405 13.44 -30.69 -5.29
C PRO A 405 14.70 -30.18 -4.55
N PRO A 406 15.51 -31.06 -3.96
CA PRO A 406 16.80 -30.67 -3.41
C PRO A 406 17.71 -30.07 -4.49
N LYS A 407 18.50 -29.06 -4.11
CA LYS A 407 19.49 -28.40 -5.00
C LYS A 407 18.94 -27.69 -6.24
N THR A 408 17.65 -27.33 -6.27
CA THR A 408 17.04 -26.58 -7.39
C THR A 408 16.77 -25.11 -7.09
N GLY A 409 17.24 -24.61 -5.93
CA GLY A 409 17.05 -23.23 -5.51
C GLY A 409 15.65 -22.94 -4.97
N LYS A 410 15.23 -21.68 -5.14
CA LYS A 410 13.88 -21.22 -4.79
C LYS A 410 12.97 -21.36 -6.02
N HIS A 411 11.78 -21.90 -5.79
CA HIS A 411 10.70 -21.92 -6.77
C HIS A 411 9.65 -20.89 -6.40
N ARG A 412 9.05 -20.27 -7.41
CA ARG A 412 7.85 -19.44 -7.32
C ARG A 412 6.64 -20.35 -7.25
N TYR A 413 5.75 -20.08 -6.30
CA TYR A 413 4.43 -20.69 -6.23
C TYR A 413 3.42 -19.57 -6.34
N VAL A 414 2.77 -19.49 -7.49
CA VAL A 414 1.95 -18.35 -7.90
C VAL A 414 0.49 -18.72 -7.78
N PHE A 415 -0.24 -17.93 -6.99
CA PHE A 415 -1.70 -17.97 -6.92
C PHE A 415 -2.29 -16.95 -7.88
N LEU A 416 -3.22 -17.38 -8.73
CA LEU A 416 -3.98 -16.52 -9.62
C LEU A 416 -5.47 -16.74 -9.41
N VAL A 417 -6.23 -15.65 -9.41
CA VAL A 417 -7.70 -15.67 -9.35
C VAL A 417 -8.24 -15.20 -10.68
N PHE A 418 -9.24 -15.92 -11.17
CA PHE A 418 -9.90 -15.64 -12.43
C PHE A 418 -11.39 -15.43 -12.27
N ALA A 419 -11.91 -14.52 -13.10
CA ALA A 419 -13.34 -14.32 -13.33
C ALA A 419 -13.73 -14.80 -14.73
N PRO A 420 -14.98 -15.25 -14.96
CA PRO A 420 -15.48 -15.53 -16.31
C PRO A 420 -15.52 -14.27 -17.17
N LYS A 421 -14.90 -14.33 -18.36
CA LYS A 421 -14.75 -13.21 -19.29
C LYS A 421 -16.10 -12.64 -19.76
N ASN A 422 -17.13 -13.47 -19.85
CA ASN A 422 -18.48 -13.08 -20.24
C ASN A 422 -19.33 -12.57 -19.08
N GLY A 423 -18.79 -12.54 -17.86
CA GLY A 423 -19.50 -12.10 -16.67
C GLY A 423 -20.61 -13.03 -16.19
N THR A 424 -20.61 -14.32 -16.57
CA THR A 424 -21.65 -15.27 -16.16
C THR A 424 -21.68 -15.49 -14.64
N THR A 425 -22.89 -15.70 -14.11
CA THR A 425 -23.14 -16.16 -12.74
C THR A 425 -23.53 -17.63 -12.67
N GLU A 426 -23.65 -18.29 -13.82
CA GLU A 426 -23.93 -19.72 -13.90
C GLU A 426 -22.71 -20.55 -13.47
N PRO A 427 -22.92 -21.80 -13.01
CA PRO A 427 -21.82 -22.72 -12.66
C PRO A 427 -20.81 -22.85 -13.80
N LEU A 428 -19.52 -22.74 -13.46
CA LEU A 428 -18.42 -22.85 -14.41
C LEU A 428 -18.09 -24.31 -14.68
N TYR A 429 -18.22 -24.74 -15.94
CA TYR A 429 -17.82 -26.08 -16.39
C TYR A 429 -16.38 -26.07 -16.89
N LEU A 430 -15.44 -26.13 -15.94
CA LEU A 430 -14.01 -26.02 -16.21
C LEU A 430 -13.43 -27.33 -16.76
N THR A 431 -12.56 -27.21 -17.76
CA THR A 431 -11.76 -28.33 -18.25
C THR A 431 -10.69 -28.72 -17.24
N LYS A 432 -10.43 -30.03 -17.09
CA LYS A 432 -9.35 -30.54 -16.23
C LYS A 432 -8.08 -30.74 -17.05
N PRO A 433 -6.93 -30.20 -16.62
CA PRO A 433 -5.62 -30.58 -17.16
C PRO A 433 -5.46 -32.10 -17.19
N LYS A 434 -5.00 -32.65 -18.32
CA LYS A 434 -4.73 -34.10 -18.46
C LYS A 434 -3.58 -34.58 -17.57
N ASP A 435 -2.63 -33.70 -17.32
CA ASP A 435 -1.49 -33.88 -16.43
C ASP A 435 -1.24 -32.56 -15.69
N ARG A 436 -0.57 -32.62 -14.55
CA ARG A 436 -0.08 -31.44 -13.84
C ARG A 436 1.10 -30.80 -14.55
N GLN A 437 1.98 -31.60 -15.17
CA GLN A 437 3.11 -31.07 -15.94
C GLN A 437 2.60 -30.35 -17.20
N HIS A 438 3.14 -29.16 -17.49
CA HIS A 438 2.71 -28.29 -18.59
C HIS A 438 1.21 -28.01 -18.63
N TRP A 439 0.54 -28.09 -17.46
CA TRP A 439 -0.93 -28.01 -17.38
C TRP A 439 -1.66 -28.97 -18.34
N GLY A 440 -1.03 -30.09 -18.71
CA GLY A 440 -1.59 -31.08 -19.63
C GLY A 440 -1.81 -30.60 -21.07
N THR A 441 -1.23 -29.45 -21.44
CA THR A 441 -1.35 -28.85 -22.78
C THR A 441 -0.62 -29.66 -23.86
N GLY A 442 0.39 -30.44 -23.47
CA GLY A 442 1.25 -31.21 -24.39
C GLY A 442 2.30 -30.36 -25.11
N SER A 443 2.30 -29.04 -24.89
CA SER A 443 3.35 -28.12 -25.34
C SER A 443 4.29 -27.79 -24.20
N GLU A 444 5.59 -27.76 -24.49
CA GLU A 444 6.59 -27.25 -23.54
C GLU A 444 6.24 -25.79 -23.19
N ARG A 445 6.21 -25.47 -21.88
CA ARG A 445 5.80 -24.16 -21.33
C ARG A 445 4.33 -23.78 -21.49
N GLY A 446 3.45 -24.70 -21.93
CA GLY A 446 2.02 -24.47 -21.79
C GLY A 446 1.62 -24.42 -20.31
N GLY A 447 0.68 -23.54 -19.97
CA GLY A 447 0.49 -23.15 -18.58
C GLY A 447 -0.89 -22.62 -18.22
N VAL A 448 -0.95 -21.98 -17.06
CA VAL A 448 -2.21 -21.46 -16.48
C VAL A 448 -2.88 -20.45 -17.41
N ARG A 449 -2.08 -19.67 -18.16
CA ARG A 449 -2.56 -18.71 -19.16
C ARG A 449 -3.40 -19.38 -20.26
N ASP A 450 -2.85 -20.40 -20.89
CA ASP A 450 -3.52 -21.09 -22.01
C ASP A 450 -4.79 -21.77 -21.52
N TRP A 451 -4.69 -22.42 -20.35
CA TRP A 451 -5.83 -23.04 -19.70
C TRP A 451 -6.94 -22.02 -19.38
N ALA A 452 -6.59 -20.86 -18.83
CA ALA A 452 -7.55 -19.80 -18.54
C ALA A 452 -8.24 -19.31 -19.84
N GLN A 453 -7.48 -19.14 -20.92
CA GLN A 453 -8.04 -18.74 -22.22
C GLN A 453 -9.04 -19.76 -22.77
N VAL A 454 -8.70 -21.06 -22.72
CA VAL A 454 -9.59 -22.16 -23.17
C VAL A 454 -10.88 -22.19 -22.35
N ASN A 455 -10.82 -21.84 -21.06
CA ASN A 455 -12.00 -21.80 -20.18
C ASN A 455 -12.71 -20.44 -20.17
N GLY A 456 -12.32 -19.49 -21.03
CA GLY A 456 -12.96 -18.18 -21.13
C GLY A 456 -12.80 -17.34 -19.86
N LEU A 457 -11.66 -17.43 -19.20
CA LEU A 457 -11.35 -16.78 -17.93
C LEU A 457 -10.41 -15.58 -18.12
N VAL A 458 -10.53 -14.58 -17.24
CA VAL A 458 -9.63 -13.41 -17.18
C VAL A 458 -9.06 -13.23 -15.76
N PRO A 459 -7.76 -12.90 -15.61
CA PRO A 459 -7.14 -12.73 -14.30
C PRO A 459 -7.64 -11.47 -13.60
N VAL A 460 -7.97 -11.58 -12.32
CA VAL A 460 -8.51 -10.48 -11.49
C VAL A 460 -7.74 -10.25 -10.19
N ALA A 461 -6.92 -11.20 -9.74
CA ALA A 461 -5.99 -11.04 -8.61
C ALA A 461 -4.81 -12.01 -8.72
N ALA A 462 -3.71 -11.69 -8.04
CA ALA A 462 -2.58 -12.59 -7.88
C ALA A 462 -1.90 -12.40 -6.52
N ASN A 463 -1.29 -13.48 -6.02
CA ASN A 463 -0.37 -13.47 -4.89
C ASN A 463 0.68 -14.57 -5.11
N PHE A 464 1.83 -14.53 -4.47
CA PHE A 464 2.83 -15.58 -4.63
C PHE A 464 3.76 -15.69 -3.44
N ILE A 465 4.41 -16.84 -3.32
CA ILE A 465 5.50 -17.09 -2.37
C ILE A 465 6.69 -17.71 -3.09
N TYR A 466 7.86 -17.65 -2.47
CA TYR A 466 8.93 -18.57 -2.77
C TYR A 466 8.93 -19.76 -1.80
N SER A 467 9.30 -20.93 -2.29
CA SER A 467 9.67 -22.05 -1.42
C SER A 467 10.98 -22.68 -1.87
N LYS A 468 11.72 -23.27 -0.94
CA LYS A 468 12.97 -23.99 -1.23
C LYS A 468 13.12 -25.22 -0.35
N ASN A 469 13.75 -26.25 -0.89
CA ASN A 469 14.08 -27.45 -0.13
C ASN A 469 15.03 -27.12 1.02
N LYS A 470 14.95 -27.84 2.14
CA LYS A 470 15.89 -27.69 3.27
C LYS A 470 17.31 -28.13 2.89
N LYS A 471 17.42 -29.14 2.01
CA LYS A 471 18.69 -29.62 1.46
C LYS A 471 18.96 -28.84 0.17
N GLN A 472 19.67 -27.72 0.28
CA GLN A 472 20.21 -26.98 -0.86
C GLN A 472 21.61 -27.47 -1.19
#